data_AF-A0A8S1KFV0-F1
#
_entry.id   AF-A0A8S1KFV0-F1
#
_cell.length_a   1.000
_cell.length_b   1.000
_cell.length_c   1.000
_cell.angle_alpha   90.00
_cell.angle_beta   90.00
_cell.angle_gamma   90.00
#
_symmetry.space_group_name_H-M   'P 1'
#
loop_
_entity.id
_entity.type
_entity.pdbx_description
1 polymer ?
#
loop_
_entity_poly.entity_id
_entity_poly.type
_entity_poly.pdbx_seq_one_letter_code
_entity_poly.pdbx_strand_id
1 'polypeptide(L)'
;MQKDKFYSIYRNSSNVQKNVTIQVQDLTSTEIKLIDSLDKMFIILKELIKAKGDNMEYKKLQNWEFLVKWYQQSSEQKHKLYDKHQCDELNLFIYFKDSAFFETYTESYIRNKIEKSFIDYFLLKDDEMLKYYGSMQKISYLNALEQALLVIYFAEISNQMEDAKQIVSYLENMNKQNIIDQKLFKKYFDTILGAKIEADEEKI
;
A
#
# COMPACT_ATOMS: atom_id res chain seq x y z
N MET A 1 8.04 20.99 -36.72
CA MET A 1 7.91 21.55 -35.35
C MET A 1 7.67 23.05 -35.48
N GLN A 2 6.50 23.56 -35.06
CA GLN A 2 6.21 25.01 -35.04
C GLN A 2 6.98 25.68 -33.91
N LYS A 3 7.54 26.87 -34.18
CA LYS A 3 8.65 27.48 -33.44
C LYS A 3 8.26 28.26 -32.17
N ASP A 4 6.97 28.31 -31.80
CA ASP A 4 6.46 29.14 -30.68
C ASP A 4 5.45 28.43 -29.77
N LYS A 5 5.53 27.09 -29.64
CA LYS A 5 4.69 26.35 -28.68
C LYS A 5 5.49 26.04 -27.41
N PHE A 6 5.06 26.62 -26.29
CA PHE A 6 5.49 26.22 -24.96
C PHE A 6 4.68 24.99 -24.54
N TYR A 7 5.36 23.89 -24.22
CA TYR A 7 4.71 22.68 -23.73
C TYR A 7 4.96 22.57 -22.22
N SER A 8 3.88 22.50 -21.45
CA SER A 8 3.93 22.22 -20.02
C SER A 8 3.65 20.74 -19.80
N ILE A 9 4.57 20.04 -19.14
CA ILE A 9 4.41 18.63 -18.79
C ILE A 9 3.66 18.54 -17.47
N TYR A 10 2.51 17.90 -17.47
CA TYR A 10 1.72 17.60 -16.28
C TYR A 10 1.94 16.13 -15.87
N ARG A 11 2.06 15.88 -14.56
CA ARG A 11 2.21 14.54 -13.98
C ARG A 11 1.09 14.33 -12.97
N ASN A 12 0.36 13.24 -13.10
CA ASN A 12 -0.74 12.93 -12.20
C ASN A 12 -0.88 11.43 -11.99
N SER A 13 -1.40 11.05 -10.82
CA SER A 13 -1.83 9.69 -10.50
C SER A 13 -3.29 9.75 -10.05
N SER A 14 -4.06 8.72 -10.40
CA SER A 14 -5.48 8.63 -10.02
C SER A 14 -5.83 7.20 -9.66
N ASN A 15 -6.57 7.02 -8.57
CA ASN A 15 -7.19 5.74 -8.25
C ASN A 15 -8.48 5.59 -9.07
N VAL A 16 -8.64 4.45 -9.74
CA VAL A 16 -9.83 4.17 -10.56
C VAL A 16 -10.68 3.16 -9.82
N GLN A 17 -11.92 3.55 -9.49
CA GLN A 17 -12.87 2.62 -8.91
C GLN A 17 -13.52 1.75 -9.99
N LYS A 18 -13.98 0.56 -9.60
CA LYS A 18 -14.73 -0.34 -10.47
C LYS A 18 -15.90 0.42 -11.11
N ASN A 19 -16.05 0.29 -12.43
CA ASN A 19 -17.10 0.92 -13.24
C ASN A 19 -17.02 2.46 -13.35
N VAL A 20 -15.90 3.09 -12.97
CA VAL A 20 -15.68 4.53 -13.23
C VAL A 20 -14.83 4.68 -14.49
N THR A 21 -15.35 5.40 -15.48
CA THR A 21 -14.61 5.72 -16.71
C THR A 21 -13.73 6.94 -16.50
N ILE A 22 -12.47 6.85 -16.94
CA ILE A 22 -11.55 7.99 -16.97
C ILE A 22 -11.38 8.44 -18.43
N GLN A 23 -11.57 9.73 -18.67
CA GLN A 23 -11.34 10.33 -19.97
C GLN A 23 -9.92 10.91 -20.04
N VAL A 24 -9.15 10.45 -21.02
CA VAL A 24 -7.84 11.00 -21.36
C VAL A 24 -8.03 11.87 -22.60
N GLN A 25 -7.84 13.18 -22.44
CA GLN A 25 -8.17 14.15 -23.49
C GLN A 25 -7.27 14.04 -24.72
N ASP A 26 -5.97 13.81 -24.54
CA ASP A 26 -5.00 13.74 -25.63
C ASP A 26 -4.12 12.48 -25.52
N LEU A 27 -4.53 11.41 -26.22
CA LEU A 27 -3.79 10.15 -26.27
C LEU A 27 -2.45 10.26 -27.01
N THR A 28 -2.27 11.27 -27.88
CA THR A 28 -1.05 11.38 -28.69
C THR A 28 0.12 11.98 -27.91
N SER A 29 -0.18 12.73 -26.84
CA SER A 29 0.82 13.39 -25.99
C SER A 29 0.81 12.91 -24.53
N THR A 30 -0.03 11.93 -24.19
CA THR A 30 -0.13 11.37 -22.84
C THR A 30 0.50 9.98 -22.77
N GLU A 31 1.50 9.82 -21.92
CA GLU A 31 2.00 8.50 -21.51
C GLU A 31 1.25 8.04 -20.25
N ILE A 32 0.75 6.81 -20.25
CA ILE A 32 -0.07 6.26 -19.16
C ILE A 32 0.50 4.92 -18.73
N LYS A 33 0.41 4.65 -17.43
CA LYS A 33 0.74 3.35 -16.87
C LYS A 33 -0.35 2.88 -15.92
N LEU A 34 -0.91 1.70 -16.21
CA LEU A 34 -1.91 1.06 -15.38
C LEU A 34 -1.25 0.12 -14.37
N ILE A 35 -1.70 0.19 -13.12
CA ILE A 35 -1.24 -0.66 -12.01
C ILE A 35 -2.47 -1.33 -11.42
N ASP A 36 -2.78 -2.53 -11.89
CA ASP A 36 -4.02 -3.26 -11.60
C ASP A 36 -3.78 -4.61 -10.91
N SER A 37 -2.52 -5.02 -10.77
CA SER A 37 -2.14 -6.29 -10.16
C SER A 37 -1.03 -6.15 -9.12
N LEU A 38 -0.94 -7.14 -8.24
CA LEU A 38 0.11 -7.21 -7.22
C LEU A 38 1.50 -7.33 -7.86
N ASP A 39 1.63 -8.07 -8.96
CA ASP A 39 2.89 -8.18 -9.73
C ASP A 39 3.37 -6.80 -10.21
N LYS A 40 2.49 -6.03 -10.86
CA LYS A 40 2.83 -4.70 -11.41
C LYS A 40 3.22 -3.73 -10.29
N MET A 41 2.48 -3.76 -9.17
CA MET A 41 2.81 -2.96 -7.98
C MET A 41 4.18 -3.33 -7.39
N PHE A 42 4.51 -4.62 -7.32
CA PHE A 42 5.78 -5.10 -6.81
C PHE A 42 6.96 -4.69 -7.70
N ILE A 43 6.80 -4.75 -9.03
CA ILE A 43 7.78 -4.24 -10.00
C ILE A 43 8.05 -2.75 -9.78
N ILE A 44 6.99 -1.94 -9.63
CA ILE A 44 7.13 -0.51 -9.37
C ILE A 44 7.90 -0.24 -8.09
N LEU A 45 7.57 -0.94 -7.02
CA LEU A 45 8.25 -0.79 -5.74
C LEU A 45 9.75 -1.07 -5.86
N LYS A 46 10.13 -2.13 -6.61
CA LYS A 46 11.53 -2.44 -6.92
C LYS A 46 12.24 -1.30 -7.67
N GLU A 47 11.60 -0.76 -8.71
CA GLU A 47 12.19 0.34 -9.50
C GLU A 47 12.33 1.63 -8.68
N LEU A 48 11.38 1.92 -7.79
CA LEU A 48 11.47 3.08 -6.89
C LEU A 48 12.63 2.97 -5.89
N ILE A 49 12.81 1.81 -5.27
CA ILE A 49 13.93 1.57 -4.34
C ILE A 49 15.27 1.65 -5.08
N LYS A 50 15.34 1.06 -6.27
CA LYS A 50 16.53 1.16 -7.13
C LYS A 50 16.84 2.61 -7.50
N ALA A 51 15.84 3.42 -7.82
CA ALA A 51 16.02 4.84 -8.12
C ALA A 51 16.44 5.68 -6.91
N LYS A 52 16.14 5.23 -5.68
CA LYS A 52 16.68 5.81 -4.44
C LYS A 52 18.17 5.49 -4.23
N GLY A 53 18.68 4.42 -4.87
CA GLY A 53 20.05 3.96 -4.70
C GLY A 53 20.26 3.08 -3.47
N ASP A 54 19.19 2.59 -2.84
CA ASP A 54 19.27 1.72 -1.67
C ASP A 54 19.37 0.25 -2.09
N ASN A 55 20.60 -0.20 -2.37
CA ASN A 55 20.88 -1.57 -2.77
C ASN A 55 20.58 -2.60 -1.66
N MET A 56 20.59 -2.19 -0.39
CA MET A 56 20.31 -3.10 0.72
C MET A 56 18.81 -3.34 0.82
N GLU A 57 18.01 -2.27 0.77
CA GLU A 57 16.55 -2.33 0.76
C GLU A 57 16.04 -3.10 -0.46
N TYR A 58 16.67 -2.91 -1.63
CA TYR A 58 16.34 -3.69 -2.83
C TYR A 58 16.49 -5.20 -2.61
N LYS A 59 17.61 -5.64 -2.03
CA LYS A 59 17.84 -7.06 -1.71
C LYS A 59 16.86 -7.59 -0.68
N LYS A 60 16.52 -6.78 0.33
CA LYS A 60 15.50 -7.15 1.32
C LYS A 60 14.14 -7.35 0.66
N LEU A 61 13.75 -6.46 -0.26
CA LEU A 61 12.49 -6.57 -0.99
C LEU A 61 12.43 -7.85 -1.84
N GLN A 62 13.53 -8.27 -2.47
CA GLN A 62 13.55 -9.51 -3.25
C GLN A 62 13.16 -10.75 -2.42
N ASN A 63 13.45 -10.76 -1.12
CA ASN A 63 13.02 -11.85 -0.24
C ASN A 63 11.49 -11.94 -0.08
N TRP A 64 10.75 -10.91 -0.50
CA TRP A 64 9.29 -10.84 -0.46
C TRP A 64 8.62 -11.13 -1.81
N GLU A 65 9.38 -11.53 -2.84
CA GLU A 65 8.83 -11.91 -4.17
C GLU A 65 7.81 -13.06 -4.08
N PHE A 66 7.89 -13.89 -3.04
CA PHE A 66 6.93 -14.97 -2.82
C PHE A 66 5.50 -14.47 -2.56
N LEU A 67 5.31 -13.25 -2.04
CA LEU A 67 3.99 -12.68 -1.77
C LEU A 67 3.16 -12.55 -3.05
N VAL A 68 3.82 -12.19 -4.15
CA VAL A 68 3.21 -12.07 -5.46
C VAL A 68 2.61 -13.40 -5.92
N LYS A 69 3.29 -14.51 -5.60
CA LYS A 69 2.88 -15.88 -5.94
C LYS A 69 2.23 -16.62 -4.77
N TRP A 70 1.78 -15.91 -3.73
CA TRP A 70 1.28 -16.51 -2.48
C TRP A 70 0.13 -17.50 -2.74
N TYR A 71 -0.84 -17.12 -3.58
CA TYR A 71 -1.99 -17.95 -3.92
C TYR A 71 -1.65 -19.20 -4.72
N GLN A 72 -0.48 -19.23 -5.38
CA GLN A 72 -0.01 -20.39 -6.15
C GLN A 72 0.72 -21.41 -5.26
N GLN A 73 1.04 -21.05 -4.01
CA GLN A 73 1.76 -21.93 -3.09
C GLN A 73 0.81 -22.98 -2.48
N SER A 74 1.33 -24.18 -2.26
CA SER A 74 0.62 -25.19 -1.47
C SER A 74 0.53 -24.80 0.01
N SER A 75 -0.38 -25.42 0.77
CA SER A 75 -0.51 -25.15 2.21
C SER A 75 0.81 -25.37 2.95
N GLU A 76 1.53 -26.46 2.64
CA GLU A 76 2.83 -26.76 3.27
C GLU A 76 3.88 -25.68 2.97
N GLN A 77 3.90 -25.16 1.74
CA GLN A 77 4.80 -24.08 1.36
C GLN A 77 4.44 -22.77 2.07
N LYS A 78 3.15 -22.44 2.19
CA LYS A 78 2.67 -21.27 2.95
C LYS A 78 3.13 -21.33 4.41
N HIS A 79 3.04 -22.48 5.06
CA HIS A 79 3.57 -22.67 6.42
C HIS A 79 5.08 -22.41 6.49
N LYS A 80 5.86 -23.06 5.63
CA LYS A 80 7.33 -22.86 5.60
C LYS A 80 7.73 -21.41 5.37
N LEU A 81 7.01 -20.70 4.49
CA LEU A 81 7.23 -19.28 4.22
C LEU A 81 6.84 -18.43 5.42
N TYR A 82 5.69 -18.71 6.04
CA TYR A 82 5.22 -17.99 7.22
C TYR A 82 6.19 -18.14 8.40
N ASP A 83 6.61 -19.37 8.73
CA ASP A 83 7.54 -19.63 9.82
C ASP A 83 8.89 -18.92 9.62
N LYS A 84 9.34 -18.81 8.37
CA LYS A 84 10.61 -18.16 8.04
C LYS A 84 10.53 -16.64 8.04
N HIS A 85 9.38 -16.07 7.70
CA HIS A 85 9.21 -14.64 7.41
C HIS A 85 8.20 -13.96 8.36
N GLN A 86 7.90 -14.56 9.51
CA GLN A 86 6.90 -14.05 10.43
C GLN A 86 7.23 -12.62 10.90
N CYS A 87 6.37 -11.68 10.54
CA CYS A 87 6.40 -10.29 10.99
C CYS A 87 5.01 -9.65 10.82
N ASP A 88 4.85 -8.44 11.35
CA ASP A 88 3.57 -7.73 11.34
C ASP A 88 3.09 -7.41 9.91
N GLU A 89 3.99 -7.10 8.98
CA GLU A 89 3.66 -6.85 7.58
C GLU A 89 3.16 -8.12 6.86
N LEU A 90 3.76 -9.29 7.14
CA LEU A 90 3.29 -10.55 6.59
C LEU A 90 1.94 -10.93 7.18
N ASN A 91 1.75 -10.74 8.48
CA ASN A 91 0.47 -10.98 9.14
C ASN A 91 -0.63 -10.11 8.53
N LEU A 92 -0.33 -8.84 8.27
CA LEU A 92 -1.25 -7.90 7.62
C LEU A 92 -1.56 -8.30 6.19
N PHE A 93 -0.55 -8.72 5.42
CA PHE A 93 -0.77 -9.23 4.06
C PHE A 93 -1.72 -10.43 4.06
N ILE A 94 -1.47 -11.41 4.93
CA ILE A 94 -2.26 -12.63 5.05
C ILE A 94 -3.69 -12.28 5.47
N TYR A 95 -3.90 -11.35 6.39
CA TYR A 95 -5.24 -10.91 6.80
C TYR A 95 -6.09 -10.42 5.60
N PHE A 96 -5.51 -9.62 4.71
CA PHE A 96 -6.24 -9.05 3.57
C PHE A 96 -6.30 -9.96 2.34
N LYS A 97 -5.35 -10.89 2.18
CA LYS A 97 -5.20 -11.70 0.96
C LYS A 97 -5.54 -13.18 1.19
N ASP A 98 -5.42 -13.70 2.40
CA ASP A 98 -5.65 -15.11 2.68
C ASP A 98 -6.29 -15.28 4.06
N SER A 99 -7.55 -14.82 4.15
CA SER A 99 -8.31 -14.85 5.40
C SER A 99 -8.46 -16.26 5.97
N ALA A 100 -8.58 -17.28 5.10
CA ALA A 100 -8.66 -18.67 5.53
C ALA A 100 -7.38 -19.13 6.25
N PHE A 101 -6.20 -18.81 5.69
CA PHE A 101 -4.93 -19.09 6.36
C PHE A 101 -4.77 -18.24 7.64
N PHE A 102 -5.24 -16.99 7.62
CA PHE A 102 -5.20 -16.10 8.77
C PHE A 102 -5.96 -16.68 9.97
N GLU A 103 -7.25 -16.97 9.78
CA GLU A 103 -8.16 -17.45 10.82
C GLU A 103 -7.74 -18.83 11.35
N THR A 104 -7.24 -19.70 10.47
CA THR A 104 -6.85 -21.06 10.86
C THR A 104 -5.53 -21.08 11.65
N TYR A 105 -4.56 -20.22 11.30
CA TYR A 105 -3.20 -20.33 11.82
C TYR A 105 -2.69 -19.02 12.42
N THR A 106 -2.57 -17.97 11.60
CA THR A 106 -1.89 -16.72 11.96
C THR A 106 -2.52 -16.03 13.18
N GLU A 107 -3.84 -16.00 13.27
CA GLU A 107 -4.56 -15.33 14.36
C GLU A 107 -4.17 -15.90 15.73
N SER A 108 -4.08 -17.23 15.86
CA SER A 108 -3.70 -17.89 17.11
C SER A 108 -2.28 -17.51 17.55
N TYR A 109 -1.34 -17.36 16.61
CA TYR A 109 0.02 -16.92 16.92
C TYR A 109 0.03 -15.47 17.43
N ILE A 110 -0.76 -14.59 16.81
CA ILE A 110 -0.85 -13.18 17.22
C ILE A 110 -1.49 -13.06 18.61
N ARG A 111 -2.56 -13.83 18.89
CA ARG A 111 -3.20 -13.86 20.21
C ARG A 111 -2.21 -14.20 21.32
N ASN A 112 -1.32 -15.17 21.06
CA ASN A 112 -0.32 -15.66 22.01
C ASN A 112 0.96 -14.82 22.09
N LYS A 113 1.11 -13.78 21.26
CA LYS A 113 2.26 -12.86 21.33
C LYS A 113 2.27 -12.12 22.67
N ILE A 114 3.43 -12.13 23.34
CA ILE A 114 3.63 -11.52 24.68
C ILE A 114 3.40 -10.01 24.61
N GLU A 115 4.12 -9.33 23.72
CA GLU A 115 3.99 -7.91 23.46
C GLU A 115 3.29 -7.69 22.13
N LYS A 116 2.14 -7.02 22.15
CA LYS A 116 1.33 -6.74 20.97
C LYS A 116 1.65 -5.35 20.42
N SER A 117 1.83 -5.27 19.10
CA SER A 117 1.95 -4.02 18.36
C SER A 117 0.56 -3.47 17.99
N PHE A 118 0.52 -2.24 17.45
CA PHE A 118 -0.71 -1.69 16.90
C PHE A 118 -1.33 -2.62 15.84
N ILE A 119 -0.50 -3.18 14.95
CA ILE A 119 -0.96 -4.08 13.89
C ILE A 119 -1.59 -5.32 14.50
N ASP A 120 -1.03 -5.87 15.58
CA ASP A 120 -1.63 -7.01 16.27
C ASP A 120 -3.03 -6.66 16.83
N TYR A 121 -3.19 -5.49 17.45
CA TYR A 121 -4.50 -5.03 17.94
C TYR A 121 -5.51 -4.84 16.80
N PHE A 122 -5.09 -4.27 15.68
CA PHE A 122 -5.91 -4.16 14.47
C PHE A 122 -6.35 -5.54 13.97
N LEU A 123 -5.41 -6.47 13.84
CA LEU A 123 -5.64 -7.82 13.32
C LEU A 123 -6.56 -8.65 14.23
N LEU A 124 -6.43 -8.48 15.56
CA LEU A 124 -7.31 -9.09 16.55
C LEU A 124 -8.63 -8.36 16.74
N LYS A 125 -8.82 -7.21 16.07
CA LYS A 125 -9.99 -6.33 16.18
C LYS A 125 -10.25 -5.88 17.63
N ASP A 126 -9.18 -5.59 18.38
CA ASP A 126 -9.23 -5.17 19.78
C ASP A 126 -9.76 -3.72 19.89
N ASP A 127 -11.07 -3.59 20.12
CA ASP A 127 -11.78 -2.30 20.16
C ASP A 127 -11.26 -1.36 21.25
N GLU A 128 -10.86 -1.89 22.41
CA GLU A 128 -10.37 -1.08 23.53
C GLU A 128 -9.04 -0.40 23.15
N MET A 129 -8.09 -1.20 22.64
CA MET A 129 -6.80 -0.68 22.24
C MET A 129 -6.89 0.23 21.02
N LEU A 130 -7.75 -0.09 20.05
CA LEU A 130 -7.93 0.76 18.86
C LEU A 130 -8.58 2.10 19.22
N LYS A 131 -9.54 2.13 20.15
CA LYS A 131 -10.09 3.38 20.70
C LYS A 131 -9.04 4.19 21.46
N TYR A 132 -8.17 3.54 22.22
CA TYR A 132 -7.05 4.21 22.89
C TYR A 132 -6.16 4.96 21.88
N TYR A 133 -5.81 4.30 20.78
CA TYR A 133 -5.03 4.91 19.69
C TYR A 133 -5.80 5.95 18.86
N GLY A 134 -7.13 5.87 18.83
CA GLY A 134 -8.03 6.85 18.20
C GLY A 134 -8.01 8.24 18.82
N SER A 135 -7.49 8.40 20.03
CA SER A 135 -7.36 9.72 20.65
C SER A 135 -6.35 10.62 19.90
N MET A 136 -6.64 11.92 19.81
CA MET A 136 -5.83 12.89 19.04
C MET A 136 -4.34 12.94 19.44
N GLN A 137 -4.02 12.58 20.69
CA GLN A 137 -2.65 12.54 21.18
C GLN A 137 -1.95 11.22 20.81
N LYS A 138 -2.70 10.12 20.72
CA LYS A 138 -2.11 8.79 20.50
C LYS A 138 -1.91 8.50 19.02
N ILE A 139 -2.78 9.01 18.17
CA ILE A 139 -2.66 8.87 16.72
C ILE A 139 -1.36 9.46 16.16
N SER A 140 -0.79 10.49 16.79
CA SER A 140 0.49 11.07 16.35
C SER A 140 1.70 10.15 16.60
N TYR A 141 1.56 9.12 17.44
CA TYR A 141 2.61 8.10 17.62
C TYR A 141 2.54 7.00 16.57
N LEU A 142 1.44 6.91 15.82
CA LEU A 142 1.25 5.91 14.78
C LEU A 142 1.95 6.34 13.49
N ASN A 143 2.51 5.38 12.78
CA ASN A 143 3.01 5.61 11.43
C ASN A 143 1.86 5.71 10.41
N ALA A 144 2.15 6.15 9.18
CA ALA A 144 1.12 6.37 8.16
C ALA A 144 0.29 5.11 7.82
N LEU A 145 0.90 3.92 7.87
CA LEU A 145 0.18 2.66 7.66
C LEU A 145 -0.76 2.38 8.83
N GLU A 146 -0.29 2.50 10.06
CA GLU A 146 -1.10 2.30 11.27
C GLU A 146 -2.25 3.30 11.37
N GLN A 147 -2.02 4.56 11.00
CA GLN A 147 -3.08 5.59 10.90
C GLN A 147 -4.14 5.21 9.86
N ALA A 148 -3.73 4.70 8.69
CA ALA A 148 -4.66 4.24 7.67
C ALA A 148 -5.46 3.01 8.14
N LEU A 149 -4.81 2.06 8.80
CA LEU A 149 -5.47 0.90 9.41
C LEU A 149 -6.48 1.30 10.49
N LEU A 150 -6.17 2.32 11.28
CA LEU A 150 -7.10 2.86 12.28
C LEU A 150 -8.36 3.44 11.63
N VAL A 151 -8.21 4.18 10.53
CA VAL A 151 -9.36 4.65 9.74
C VAL A 151 -10.18 3.49 9.19
N ILE A 152 -9.52 2.48 8.60
CA ILE A 152 -10.18 1.27 8.08
C ILE A 152 -10.97 0.58 9.19
N TYR A 153 -10.39 0.45 10.38
CA TYR A 153 -11.07 -0.17 11.52
C TYR A 153 -12.36 0.57 11.87
N PHE A 154 -12.30 1.89 12.09
CA PHE A 154 -13.48 2.65 12.46
C PHE A 154 -14.53 2.73 11.35
N ALA A 155 -14.10 2.85 10.09
CA ALA A 155 -15.02 2.97 8.96
C ALA A 155 -15.68 1.63 8.59
N GLU A 156 -14.90 0.54 8.52
CA GLU A 156 -15.34 -0.71 7.90
C GLU A 156 -15.58 -1.83 8.90
N ILE A 157 -14.86 -1.86 10.03
CA ILE A 157 -14.90 -2.97 10.98
C ILE A 157 -15.85 -2.68 12.14
N SER A 158 -15.72 -1.52 12.79
CA SER A 158 -16.55 -1.14 13.94
C SER A 158 -17.75 -0.25 13.58
N ASN A 159 -17.85 0.18 12.31
CA ASN A 159 -18.92 1.01 11.76
C ASN A 159 -19.15 2.34 12.53
N GLN A 160 -18.06 2.90 13.07
CA GLN A 160 -17.99 4.17 13.77
C GLN A 160 -17.51 5.27 12.80
N MET A 161 -18.38 5.61 11.84
CA MET A 161 -18.04 6.53 10.74
C MET A 161 -17.65 7.94 11.21
N GLU A 162 -18.16 8.40 12.35
CA GLU A 162 -17.82 9.72 12.89
C GLU A 162 -16.36 9.75 13.38
N ASP A 163 -15.93 8.72 14.12
CA ASP A 163 -14.55 8.59 14.59
C ASP A 163 -13.58 8.49 13.40
N ALA A 164 -13.94 7.72 12.37
CA ALA A 164 -13.17 7.65 11.13
C ALA A 164 -13.01 9.01 10.45
N LYS A 165 -14.09 9.80 10.34
CA LYS A 165 -14.07 11.15 9.73
C LYS A 165 -13.21 12.13 10.51
N GLN A 166 -13.26 12.07 11.84
CA GLN A 166 -12.43 12.92 12.69
C GLN A 166 -10.95 12.63 12.46
N ILE A 167 -10.58 11.34 12.42
CA ILE A 167 -9.22 10.92 12.13
C ILE A 167 -8.78 11.38 10.74
N VAL A 168 -9.60 11.15 9.70
CA VAL A 168 -9.28 11.58 8.33
C VAL A 168 -9.07 13.09 8.26
N SER A 169 -9.95 13.88 8.89
CA SER A 169 -9.82 15.34 8.94
C SER A 169 -8.52 15.79 9.60
N TYR A 170 -8.12 15.11 10.68
CA TYR A 170 -6.83 15.33 11.33
C TYR A 170 -5.65 15.03 10.37
N LEU A 171 -5.66 13.89 9.70
CA LEU A 171 -4.61 13.48 8.76
C LEU A 171 -4.50 14.43 7.56
N GLU A 172 -5.63 14.89 7.00
CA GLU A 172 -5.65 15.88 5.93
C GLU A 172 -5.03 17.22 6.35
N ASN A 173 -5.32 17.67 7.57
CA ASN A 173 -4.76 18.90 8.10
C ASN A 173 -3.24 18.80 8.32
N MET A 174 -2.75 17.65 8.78
CA MET A 174 -1.31 17.39 8.87
C MET A 174 -0.65 17.34 7.49
N ASN A 175 -1.28 16.69 6.51
CA ASN A 175 -0.73 16.60 5.16
C ASN A 175 -0.69 17.93 4.41
N LYS A 176 -1.62 18.86 4.66
CA LYS A 176 -1.56 20.23 4.11
C LYS A 176 -0.29 20.98 4.52
N GLN A 177 0.33 20.60 5.64
CA GLN A 177 1.56 21.22 6.13
C GLN A 177 2.83 20.58 5.55
N ASN A 178 2.72 19.41 4.90
CA ASN A 178 3.86 18.70 4.32
C ASN A 178 4.29 19.35 3.00
N ILE A 179 5.56 19.76 2.93
CA ILE A 179 6.17 20.27 1.70
C ILE A 179 6.58 19.08 0.83
N ILE A 180 5.97 18.96 -0.35
CA ILE A 180 6.33 17.93 -1.32
C ILE A 180 7.62 18.35 -2.05
N ASP A 181 8.66 17.54 -1.99
CA ASP A 181 9.83 17.69 -2.85
C ASP A 181 9.44 17.39 -4.31
N GLN A 182 9.21 18.46 -5.07
CA GLN A 182 8.80 18.38 -6.48
C GLN A 182 9.87 17.70 -7.36
N LYS A 183 11.16 17.83 -7.04
CA LYS A 183 12.23 17.20 -7.83
C LYS A 183 12.22 15.70 -7.59
N LEU A 184 12.07 15.29 -6.34
CA LEU A 184 11.98 13.88 -5.96
C LEU A 184 10.73 13.22 -6.55
N PHE A 185 9.58 13.90 -6.45
CA PHE A 185 8.32 13.45 -7.07
C PHE A 185 8.49 13.25 -8.58
N LYS A 186 9.05 14.25 -9.28
CA LYS A 186 9.30 14.17 -10.72
C LYS A 186 10.18 12.98 -11.07
N LYS A 187 11.28 12.79 -10.33
CA LYS A 187 12.20 11.65 -10.52
C LYS A 187 11.47 10.32 -10.36
N TYR A 188 10.71 10.13 -9.29
CA TYR A 188 9.98 8.89 -9.06
C TYR A 188 8.89 8.64 -10.09
N PHE A 189 8.16 9.68 -10.47
CA PHE A 189 7.14 9.58 -11.51
C PHE A 189 7.75 9.11 -12.84
N ASP A 190 8.83 9.76 -13.28
CA ASP A 190 9.50 9.41 -14.53
C ASP A 190 10.13 8.01 -14.46
N THR A 191 10.64 7.58 -13.29
CA THR A 191 11.08 6.19 -13.05
C THR A 191 9.94 5.19 -13.24
N ILE A 192 8.77 5.45 -12.65
CA ILE A 192 7.60 4.56 -12.77
C ILE A 192 7.16 4.49 -14.23
N LEU A 193 7.10 5.63 -14.91
CA LEU A 193 6.68 5.72 -16.31
C LEU A 193 7.62 4.91 -17.22
N GLY A 194 8.94 5.01 -17.01
CA GLY A 194 9.95 4.25 -17.74
C GLY A 194 10.14 2.79 -17.32
N ALA A 195 9.56 2.34 -16.20
CA ALA A 195 9.69 0.96 -15.74
C ALA A 195 9.18 -0.05 -16.79
N LYS A 196 9.80 -1.20 -16.94
CA LYS A 196 9.22 -2.25 -17.80
C LYS A 196 8.19 -3.03 -17.00
N ILE A 197 6.95 -2.54 -17.04
CA ILE A 197 5.78 -3.29 -16.60
C ILE A 197 5.23 -3.85 -17.90
N GLU A 198 5.36 -5.15 -18.12
CA GLU A 198 4.74 -5.78 -19.28
C GLU A 198 3.25 -5.45 -19.22
N ALA A 199 2.77 -4.71 -20.22
CA ALA A 199 1.35 -4.58 -20.45
C ALA A 199 0.90 -5.97 -20.87
N ASP A 200 -0.08 -6.53 -20.18
CA ASP A 200 -0.88 -7.59 -20.77
C ASP A 200 -1.28 -7.08 -22.14
N GLU A 201 -0.82 -7.74 -23.20
CA GLU A 201 -1.35 -7.53 -24.54
C GLU A 201 -2.84 -7.83 -24.43
N GLU A 202 -3.66 -6.78 -24.32
CA GLU A 202 -5.09 -6.89 -24.56
C GLU A 202 -5.22 -7.39 -26.00
N LYS A 203 -5.43 -8.69 -26.15
CA LYS A 203 -6.03 -9.27 -27.34
C LYS A 203 -7.41 -8.62 -27.48
N ILE A 204 -7.45 -7.59 -28.31
CA ILE A 204 -8.67 -7.04 -28.91
C ILE A 204 -9.42 -8.17 -29.63
#